data_AF-A0A538SZ93-F1
#
_entry.id   AF-A0A538SZ93-F1
#
_cell.length_a   1.000
_cell.length_b   1.000
_cell.length_c   1.000
_cell.angle_alpha   90.00
_cell.angle_beta   90.00
_cell.angle_gamma   90.00
#
_symmetry.space_group_name_H-M   'P 1'
#
loop_
_entity.id
_entity.type
_entity.pdbx_description
1 polymer ?
#
loop_
_entity_poly.entity_id
_entity_poly.type
_entity_poly.pdbx_seq_one_letter_code
_entity_poly.pdbx_strand_id
1 'polypeptide(L)'
;MVRSKVWLWVCFTLGVAVATAAFADQDARERAQDRAQIRTDRVEVSRDVAEVRRLERLLAHLDSAQRRFDESAERRARREVRAFLAREAADAQQQAARDRREVRSSARELRRDRRQGTPGWDDRRDLRDDRLDLASSEGRLARERGILFELHTLQPRIHRNDPAAESRERELFQEFLNIARRDAAASGRELGEDRRELREDRRERIKN
;
A
#
# COMPACT_ATOMS: atom_id res chain seq x y z
N MET A 1 7.74 -64.02 55.89
CA MET A 1 8.59 -63.18 55.02
C MET A 1 7.68 -62.31 54.17
N VAL A 2 7.58 -61.05 54.57
CA VAL A 2 6.76 -60.01 53.93
C VAL A 2 7.70 -59.21 53.04
N ARG A 3 7.34 -59.00 51.76
CA ARG A 3 7.48 -57.73 51.02
C ARG A 3 7.44 -57.92 49.50
N SER A 4 6.84 -56.92 48.88
CA SER A 4 7.03 -56.46 47.50
C SER A 4 6.17 -57.13 46.42
N LYS A 5 5.12 -56.41 46.00
CA LYS A 5 4.60 -56.34 44.63
C LYS A 5 3.41 -55.36 44.56
N VAL A 6 3.63 -54.10 44.96
CA VAL A 6 2.62 -53.02 44.76
C VAL A 6 3.35 -51.71 44.48
N TRP A 7 4.11 -51.60 43.39
CA TRP A 7 4.63 -50.30 42.93
C TRP A 7 5.04 -50.42 41.45
N LEU A 8 4.07 -50.39 40.52
CA LEU A 8 4.41 -50.19 39.10
C LEU A 8 3.22 -49.78 38.22
N TRP A 9 2.33 -48.89 38.68
CA TRP A 9 1.27 -48.33 37.83
C TRP A 9 0.92 -46.88 38.23
N VAL A 10 1.91 -45.99 38.32
CA VAL A 10 1.67 -44.53 38.37
C VAL A 10 2.82 -43.83 37.66
N CYS A 11 2.77 -43.72 36.32
CA CYS A 11 3.64 -42.81 35.55
C CYS A 11 3.15 -42.63 34.10
N PHE A 12 1.84 -42.53 33.87
CA PHE A 12 1.31 -42.29 32.51
C PHE A 12 0.09 -41.36 32.50
N THR A 13 0.15 -40.23 33.21
CA THR A 13 -0.89 -39.18 33.13
C THR A 13 -0.31 -37.78 33.34
N LEU A 14 0.78 -37.42 32.66
CA LEU A 14 1.33 -36.05 32.75
C LEU A 14 2.04 -35.58 31.47
N GLY A 15 1.45 -35.86 30.30
CA GLY A 15 2.07 -35.56 29.01
C GLY A 15 1.17 -34.91 27.95
N VAL A 16 -0.06 -34.46 28.27
CA VAL A 16 -1.02 -33.97 27.26
C VAL A 16 -1.43 -32.48 27.44
N ALA A 17 -1.14 -31.85 28.57
CA ALA A 17 -1.60 -30.47 28.84
C ALA A 17 -0.71 -29.34 28.27
N VAL A 18 0.49 -29.63 27.74
CA VAL A 18 1.43 -28.60 27.27
C VAL A 18 1.19 -28.21 25.80
N ALA A 19 0.60 -29.09 24.99
CA ALA A 19 0.40 -28.83 23.57
C ALA A 19 -0.71 -27.80 23.29
N THR A 20 -1.77 -27.73 24.09
CA THR A 20 -2.90 -26.80 23.86
C THR A 20 -2.56 -25.33 24.14
N ALA A 21 -1.60 -25.06 25.03
CA ALA A 21 -1.18 -23.69 25.35
C ALA A 21 -0.36 -23.04 24.21
N ALA A 22 0.41 -23.84 23.46
CA ALA A 22 1.25 -23.33 22.38
C ALA A 22 0.44 -22.86 21.16
N PHE A 23 -0.62 -23.58 20.79
CA PHE A 23 -1.50 -23.18 19.67
C PHE A 23 -2.35 -21.94 19.98
N ALA A 24 -2.82 -21.79 21.22
CA ALA A 24 -3.60 -20.63 21.63
C ALA A 24 -2.78 -19.32 21.63
N ASP A 25 -1.47 -19.40 21.89
CA ASP A 25 -0.56 -18.24 21.87
C ASP A 25 -0.21 -17.81 20.44
N GLN A 26 0.02 -18.76 19.53
CA GLN A 26 0.28 -18.44 18.12
C GLN A 26 -0.91 -17.72 17.47
N ASP A 27 -2.11 -18.23 17.68
CA ASP A 27 -3.36 -17.60 17.22
C ASP A 27 -3.59 -16.19 17.78
N ALA A 28 -3.15 -15.92 19.00
CA ALA A 28 -3.27 -14.61 19.62
C ALA A 28 -2.29 -13.60 19.00
N ARG A 29 -1.08 -14.05 18.61
CA ARG A 29 -0.06 -13.23 17.96
C ARG A 29 -0.45 -12.86 16.53
N GLU A 30 -0.93 -13.81 15.73
CA GLU A 30 -1.43 -13.56 14.37
C GLU A 30 -2.54 -12.50 14.40
N ARG A 31 -3.55 -12.66 15.27
CA ARG A 31 -4.62 -11.66 15.47
C ARG A 31 -4.11 -10.27 15.89
N ALA A 32 -3.04 -10.22 16.67
CA ALA A 32 -2.44 -8.95 17.08
C ALA A 32 -1.73 -8.27 15.91
N GLN A 33 -1.08 -9.05 15.04
CA GLN A 33 -0.43 -8.60 13.82
C GLN A 33 -1.47 -8.09 12.81
N ASP A 34 -2.54 -8.85 12.52
CA ASP A 34 -3.57 -8.42 11.57
C ASP A 34 -4.25 -7.11 12.01
N ARG A 35 -4.51 -6.97 13.32
CA ARG A 35 -5.05 -5.74 13.89
C ARG A 35 -4.06 -4.57 13.82
N ALA A 36 -2.76 -4.85 13.87
CA ALA A 36 -1.75 -3.82 13.66
C ALA A 36 -1.73 -3.38 12.19
N GLN A 37 -1.76 -4.33 11.25
CA GLN A 37 -1.80 -4.08 9.82
C GLN A 37 -3.02 -3.24 9.42
N ILE A 38 -4.24 -3.67 9.78
CA ILE A 38 -5.47 -2.90 9.51
C ILE A 38 -5.43 -1.48 10.08
N ARG A 39 -4.73 -1.26 11.20
CA ARG A 39 -4.57 0.09 11.75
C ARG A 39 -3.65 0.92 10.87
N THR A 40 -2.53 0.35 10.41
CA THR A 40 -1.62 0.97 9.45
C THR A 40 -2.35 1.28 8.14
N ASP A 41 -3.02 0.30 7.55
CA ASP A 41 -3.72 0.46 6.26
C ASP A 41 -4.82 1.53 6.37
N ARG A 42 -5.52 1.60 7.50
CA ARG A 42 -6.50 2.68 7.76
C ARG A 42 -5.85 4.06 7.78
N VAL A 43 -4.65 4.19 8.35
CA VAL A 43 -3.90 5.45 8.36
C VAL A 43 -3.47 5.80 6.95
N GLU A 44 -3.02 4.84 6.15
CA GLU A 44 -2.63 5.02 4.75
C GLU A 44 -3.81 5.47 3.89
N VAL A 45 -4.94 4.77 3.91
CA VAL A 45 -6.16 5.21 3.21
C VAL A 45 -6.58 6.62 3.63
N SER A 46 -6.51 6.93 4.92
CA SER A 46 -6.85 8.27 5.41
C SER A 46 -5.89 9.34 4.88
N ARG A 47 -4.61 9.00 4.71
CA ARG A 47 -3.59 9.89 4.16
C ARG A 47 -3.83 10.12 2.67
N ASP A 48 -4.06 9.07 1.89
CA ASP A 48 -4.30 9.16 0.45
C ASP A 48 -5.55 10.01 0.16
N VAL A 49 -6.63 9.81 0.92
CA VAL A 49 -7.84 10.64 0.83
C VAL A 49 -7.54 12.11 1.18
N ALA A 50 -6.68 12.36 2.16
CA ALA A 50 -6.29 13.72 2.53
C ALA A 50 -5.43 14.39 1.44
N GLU A 51 -4.56 13.63 0.78
CA GLU A 51 -3.72 14.08 -0.35
C GLU A 51 -4.57 14.41 -1.57
N VAL A 52 -5.54 13.57 -1.93
CA VAL A 52 -6.54 13.87 -2.99
C VAL A 52 -7.26 15.17 -2.69
N ARG A 53 -7.81 15.33 -1.48
CA ARG A 53 -8.52 16.56 -1.08
C ARG A 53 -7.59 17.78 -1.10
N ARG A 54 -6.31 17.60 -0.78
CA ARG A 54 -5.32 18.67 -0.82
C ARG A 54 -5.07 19.12 -2.25
N LEU A 55 -4.90 18.19 -3.19
CA LEU A 55 -4.74 18.50 -4.61
C LEU A 55 -6.00 19.21 -5.15
N GLU A 56 -7.19 18.72 -4.83
CA GLU A 56 -8.46 19.37 -5.22
C GLU A 56 -8.54 20.83 -4.76
N ARG A 57 -8.15 21.12 -3.51
CA ARG A 57 -8.11 22.51 -3.01
C ARG A 57 -7.10 23.37 -3.75
N LEU A 58 -5.92 22.84 -4.08
CA LEU A 58 -4.90 23.57 -4.84
C LEU A 58 -5.41 23.91 -6.25
N LEU A 59 -6.09 22.96 -6.91
CA LEU A 59 -6.70 23.19 -8.22
C LEU A 59 -7.86 24.21 -8.15
N ALA A 60 -8.70 24.14 -7.11
CA ALA A 60 -9.75 25.12 -6.89
C ALA A 60 -9.20 26.54 -6.66
N HIS A 61 -8.08 26.67 -5.94
CA HIS A 61 -7.37 27.95 -5.80
C HIS A 61 -6.82 28.47 -7.13
N LEU A 62 -6.24 27.60 -7.95
CA LEU A 62 -5.77 27.95 -9.29
C LEU A 62 -6.92 28.46 -10.15
N ASP A 63 -8.03 27.72 -10.23
CA ASP A 63 -9.21 28.11 -10.99
C ASP A 63 -9.79 29.45 -10.51
N SER A 64 -9.82 29.67 -9.19
CA SER A 64 -10.29 30.92 -8.61
C SER A 64 -9.39 32.11 -8.95
N ALA A 65 -8.07 31.93 -8.99
CA ALA A 65 -7.13 32.96 -9.41
C ALA A 65 -7.31 33.31 -10.90
N GLN A 66 -7.47 32.29 -11.76
CA GLN A 66 -7.71 32.46 -13.19
C GLN A 66 -9.00 33.24 -13.47
N ARG A 67 -10.12 32.87 -12.82
CA ARG A 67 -11.41 33.57 -12.98
C ARG A 67 -11.38 35.04 -12.56
N ARG A 68 -10.49 35.39 -11.63
CA ARG A 68 -10.32 36.77 -11.15
C ARG A 68 -9.27 37.55 -11.94
N PHE A 69 -8.62 36.91 -12.92
CA PHE A 69 -7.48 37.48 -13.65
C PHE A 69 -6.35 37.97 -12.72
N ASP A 70 -6.18 37.33 -11.56
CA ASP A 70 -5.10 37.64 -10.62
C ASP A 70 -3.86 36.82 -10.98
N GLU A 71 -3.03 37.37 -11.87
CA GLU A 71 -1.83 36.68 -12.35
C GLU A 71 -0.86 36.31 -11.23
N SER A 72 -0.81 37.12 -10.16
CA SER A 72 0.11 36.91 -9.05
C SER A 72 -0.30 35.69 -8.23
N ALA A 73 -1.60 35.59 -7.91
CA ALA A 73 -2.20 34.45 -7.24
C ALA A 73 -2.16 33.21 -8.13
N GLU A 74 -2.40 33.35 -9.43
CA GLU A 74 -2.34 32.25 -10.39
C GLU A 74 -0.94 31.64 -10.46
N ARG A 75 0.10 32.47 -10.66
CA ARG A 75 1.49 32.00 -10.67
C ARG A 75 1.86 31.30 -9.38
N ARG A 76 1.37 31.79 -8.23
CA ARG A 76 1.57 31.14 -6.93
C ARG A 76 0.87 29.78 -6.86
N ALA A 77 -0.41 29.71 -7.20
CA ALA A 77 -1.18 28.48 -7.19
C ALA A 77 -0.58 27.42 -8.13
N ARG A 78 -0.19 27.80 -9.35
CA ARG A 78 0.53 26.90 -10.29
C ARG A 78 1.81 26.33 -9.67
N ARG A 79 2.63 27.16 -9.02
CA ARG A 79 3.85 26.69 -8.33
C ARG A 79 3.52 25.73 -7.20
N GLU A 80 2.49 26.01 -6.41
CA GLU A 80 2.06 25.14 -5.30
C GLU A 80 1.56 23.78 -5.80
N VAL A 81 0.75 23.75 -6.87
CA VAL A 81 0.30 22.51 -7.53
C VAL A 81 1.51 21.72 -8.03
N ARG A 82 2.40 22.33 -8.83
CA ARG A 82 3.59 21.64 -9.36
C ARG A 82 4.50 21.10 -8.26
N ALA A 83 4.70 21.86 -7.19
CA ALA A 83 5.46 21.42 -6.03
C ALA A 83 4.80 20.26 -5.29
N PHE A 84 3.45 20.20 -5.25
CA PHE A 84 2.72 19.04 -4.76
C PHE A 84 2.98 17.82 -5.65
N LEU A 85 2.72 17.93 -6.96
CA LEU A 85 2.93 16.83 -7.92
C LEU A 85 4.36 16.28 -7.88
N ALA A 86 5.36 17.15 -7.76
CA ALA A 86 6.77 16.75 -7.69
C ALA A 86 7.10 15.94 -6.43
N ARG A 87 6.46 16.26 -5.29
CA ARG A 87 6.62 15.46 -4.05
C ARG A 87 5.95 14.11 -4.19
N GLU A 88 4.72 14.07 -4.69
CA GLU A 88 4.00 12.80 -4.91
C GLU A 88 4.78 11.86 -5.84
N ALA A 89 5.32 12.37 -6.95
CA ALA A 89 6.15 11.54 -7.84
C ALA A 89 7.47 11.07 -7.19
N ALA A 90 8.02 11.84 -6.26
CA ALA A 90 9.20 11.42 -5.50
C ALA A 90 8.85 10.33 -4.48
N ASP A 91 7.68 10.41 -3.85
CA ASP A 91 7.17 9.38 -2.94
C ASP A 91 6.83 8.10 -3.71
N ALA A 92 6.17 8.19 -4.86
CA ALA A 92 5.93 7.06 -5.76
C ALA A 92 7.23 6.41 -6.25
N GLN A 93 8.29 7.20 -6.46
CA GLN A 93 9.62 6.67 -6.78
C GLN A 93 10.20 5.86 -5.62
N GLN A 94 10.05 6.34 -4.38
CA GLN A 94 10.50 5.62 -3.20
C GLN A 94 9.73 4.32 -3.03
N GLN A 95 8.41 4.34 -3.23
CA GLN A 95 7.57 3.14 -3.18
C GLN A 95 8.01 2.10 -4.21
N ALA A 96 8.13 2.48 -5.49
CA ALA A 96 8.61 1.56 -6.51
C ALA A 96 10.01 1.01 -6.21
N ALA A 97 10.86 1.76 -5.50
CA ALA A 97 12.16 1.26 -5.06
C ALA A 97 12.10 0.29 -3.87
N ARG A 98 11.04 0.35 -3.05
CA ARG A 98 10.75 -0.63 -1.98
C ARG A 98 10.19 -1.92 -2.58
N ASP A 99 9.19 -1.82 -3.46
CA ASP A 99 8.60 -2.98 -4.14
C ASP A 99 9.66 -3.78 -4.93
N ARG A 100 10.60 -3.08 -5.59
CA ARG A 100 11.75 -3.73 -6.25
C ARG A 100 12.63 -4.54 -5.28
N ARG A 101 12.77 -4.07 -4.04
CA ARG A 101 13.56 -4.77 -3.01
C ARG A 101 12.79 -5.95 -2.46
N GLU A 102 11.48 -5.83 -2.27
CA GLU A 102 10.59 -6.91 -1.84
C GLU A 102 10.60 -8.05 -2.85
N VAL A 103 10.33 -7.77 -4.13
CA VAL A 103 10.45 -8.78 -5.22
C VAL A 103 11.81 -9.49 -5.21
N ARG A 104 12.90 -8.76 -4.93
CA ARG A 104 14.24 -9.35 -4.84
C ARG A 104 14.40 -10.22 -3.60
N SER A 105 13.81 -9.86 -2.47
CA SER A 105 13.82 -10.66 -1.24
C SER A 105 13.05 -11.96 -1.45
N SER A 106 11.80 -11.86 -1.89
CA SER A 106 10.91 -13.02 -2.13
C SER A 106 11.51 -13.97 -3.17
N ALA A 107 12.16 -13.42 -4.21
CA ALA A 107 12.89 -14.25 -5.17
C ALA A 107 14.11 -14.97 -4.58
N ARG A 108 14.78 -14.41 -3.57
CA ARG A 108 15.90 -15.05 -2.86
C ARG A 108 15.40 -16.10 -1.89
N GLU A 109 14.32 -15.83 -1.17
CA GLU A 109 13.66 -16.75 -0.24
C GLU A 109 13.17 -17.98 -0.99
N LEU A 110 12.39 -17.80 -2.06
CA LEU A 110 11.95 -18.90 -2.92
C LEU A 110 13.12 -19.77 -3.44
N ARG A 111 14.27 -19.16 -3.76
CA ARG A 111 15.48 -19.90 -4.18
C ARG A 111 16.12 -20.66 -3.02
N ARG A 112 16.13 -20.09 -1.83
CA ARG A 112 16.66 -20.72 -0.61
C ARG A 112 15.78 -21.90 -0.21
N ASP A 113 14.47 -21.78 -0.27
CA ASP A 113 13.55 -22.85 0.13
C ASP A 113 13.56 -24.00 -0.87
N ARG A 114 13.70 -23.70 -2.17
CA ARG A 114 14.03 -24.71 -3.19
C ARG A 114 15.30 -25.51 -2.90
N ARG A 115 16.29 -24.94 -2.21
CA ARG A 115 17.53 -25.65 -1.84
C ARG A 115 17.35 -26.50 -0.58
N GLN A 116 16.47 -26.09 0.33
CA GLN A 116 16.19 -26.77 1.59
C GLN A 116 15.07 -27.81 1.48
N GLY A 117 14.32 -27.83 0.38
CA GLY A 117 13.21 -28.75 0.16
C GLY A 117 12.28 -28.29 -0.95
N THR A 118 10.99 -28.66 -0.84
CA THR A 118 9.96 -28.22 -1.77
C THR A 118 9.51 -26.81 -1.35
N PRO A 119 9.69 -25.76 -2.19
CA PRO A 119 9.17 -24.44 -1.86
C PRO A 119 7.66 -24.52 -1.70
N GLY A 120 7.13 -23.74 -0.75
CA GLY A 120 5.70 -23.64 -0.53
C GLY A 120 4.99 -23.20 -1.82
N TRP A 121 3.74 -23.62 -1.96
CA TRP A 121 2.84 -22.97 -2.94
C TRP A 121 2.71 -21.47 -2.61
N ASP A 122 2.79 -21.12 -1.33
CA ASP A 122 2.76 -19.78 -0.76
C ASP A 122 3.89 -18.87 -1.30
N ASP A 123 5.17 -19.27 -1.16
CA ASP A 123 6.32 -18.48 -1.63
C ASP A 123 6.26 -18.10 -3.13
N ARG A 124 5.59 -18.93 -3.94
CA ARG A 124 5.41 -18.67 -5.37
C ARG A 124 4.30 -17.65 -5.62
N ARG A 125 3.26 -17.68 -4.79
CA ARG A 125 2.15 -16.74 -4.81
C ARG A 125 2.64 -15.36 -4.36
N ASP A 126 3.37 -15.28 -3.26
CA ASP A 126 3.91 -14.02 -2.74
C ASP A 126 4.80 -13.33 -3.78
N LEU A 127 5.75 -14.08 -4.37
CA LEU A 127 6.60 -13.54 -5.44
C LEU A 127 5.80 -13.06 -6.65
N ARG A 128 4.67 -13.71 -6.96
CA ARG A 128 3.81 -13.29 -8.07
C ARG A 128 3.10 -11.98 -7.71
N ASP A 129 2.58 -11.88 -6.50
CA ASP A 129 1.83 -10.72 -6.04
C ASP A 129 2.77 -9.50 -5.90
N ASP A 130 3.96 -9.65 -5.31
CA ASP A 130 5.00 -8.60 -5.27
C ASP A 130 5.38 -8.08 -6.67
N ARG A 131 5.37 -8.96 -7.68
CA ARG A 131 5.67 -8.56 -9.07
C ARG A 131 4.53 -7.76 -9.69
N LEU A 132 3.29 -8.10 -9.36
CA LEU A 132 2.12 -7.36 -9.80
C LEU A 132 2.13 -5.96 -9.18
N ASP A 133 2.43 -5.86 -7.89
CA ASP A 133 2.51 -4.60 -7.16
C ASP A 133 3.63 -3.72 -7.72
N LEU A 134 4.82 -4.30 -7.92
CA LEU A 134 5.92 -3.61 -8.58
C LEU A 134 5.54 -3.08 -9.97
N ALA A 135 4.89 -3.91 -10.79
CA ALA A 135 4.48 -3.50 -12.12
C ALA A 135 3.46 -2.34 -12.08
N SER A 136 2.52 -2.39 -11.13
CA SER A 136 1.55 -1.32 -10.88
C SER A 136 2.25 -0.03 -10.47
N SER A 137 3.12 -0.09 -9.46
CA SER A 137 3.89 1.05 -8.95
C SER A 137 4.81 1.67 -10.02
N GLU A 138 5.47 0.84 -10.84
CA GLU A 138 6.30 1.33 -11.96
C GLU A 138 5.47 2.00 -13.04
N GLY A 139 4.31 1.43 -13.39
CA GLY A 139 3.38 2.02 -14.35
C GLY A 139 2.87 3.38 -13.89
N ARG A 140 2.46 3.49 -12.62
CA ARG A 140 2.07 4.75 -11.98
C ARG A 140 3.19 5.78 -12.04
N LEU A 141 4.37 5.43 -11.53
CA LEU A 141 5.53 6.33 -11.49
C LEU A 141 5.92 6.82 -12.88
N ALA A 142 5.90 5.93 -13.87
CA ALA A 142 6.20 6.30 -15.25
C ALA A 142 5.21 7.35 -15.77
N ARG A 143 3.91 7.20 -15.46
CA ARG A 143 2.90 8.16 -15.88
C ARG A 143 3.05 9.51 -15.18
N GLU A 144 3.24 9.52 -13.86
CA GLU A 144 3.43 10.75 -13.07
C GLU A 144 4.66 11.54 -13.54
N ARG A 145 5.77 10.86 -13.81
CA ARG A 145 6.97 11.48 -14.40
C ARG A 145 6.72 12.05 -15.78
N GLY A 146 5.95 11.33 -16.62
CA GLY A 146 5.52 11.82 -17.93
C GLY A 146 4.72 13.12 -17.82
N ILE A 147 3.77 13.18 -16.89
CA ILE A 147 2.99 14.39 -16.59
C ILE A 147 3.91 15.55 -16.18
N LEU A 148 4.82 15.32 -15.23
CA LEU A 148 5.75 16.35 -14.77
C LEU A 148 6.67 16.87 -15.89
N PHE A 149 7.18 15.97 -16.72
CA PHE A 149 8.00 16.32 -17.88
C PHE A 149 7.22 17.20 -18.88
N GLU A 150 5.97 16.83 -19.16
CA GLU A 150 5.12 17.60 -20.06
C GLU A 150 4.77 18.98 -19.49
N LEU A 151 4.42 19.06 -18.19
CA LEU A 151 4.19 20.32 -17.48
C LEU A 151 5.41 21.26 -17.51
N HIS A 152 6.61 20.70 -17.38
CA HIS A 152 7.86 21.45 -17.51
C HIS A 152 8.03 21.99 -18.94
N THR A 153 7.75 21.15 -19.95
CA THR A 153 7.86 21.51 -21.37
C THR A 153 6.86 22.59 -21.79
N LEU A 154 5.66 22.59 -21.21
CA LEU A 154 4.63 23.62 -21.46
C LEU A 154 4.95 24.97 -20.80
N GLN A 155 5.83 24.99 -19.80
CA GLN A 155 6.06 26.16 -18.95
C GLN A 155 6.42 27.43 -19.74
N PRO A 156 7.32 27.43 -20.74
CA PRO A 156 7.63 28.63 -21.51
C PRO A 156 6.43 29.18 -22.30
N ARG A 157 5.54 28.31 -22.79
CA ARG A 157 4.33 28.71 -23.53
C ARG A 157 3.28 29.29 -22.60
N ILE A 158 3.12 28.70 -21.41
CA ILE A 158 2.23 29.22 -20.37
C ILE A 158 2.66 30.62 -19.93
N HIS A 159 3.97 30.88 -19.78
CA HIS A 159 4.47 32.24 -19.48
C HIS A 159 4.17 33.28 -20.56
N ARG A 160 3.87 32.84 -21.78
CA ARG A 160 3.45 33.70 -22.90
C ARG A 160 1.92 33.75 -23.03
N ASN A 161 1.18 33.25 -22.04
CA ASN A 161 -0.27 33.19 -22.01
C ASN A 161 -0.87 32.44 -23.23
N ASP A 162 -0.20 31.38 -23.69
CA ASP A 162 -0.70 30.52 -24.77
C ASP A 162 -1.90 29.67 -24.29
N PRO A 163 -3.14 29.93 -24.78
CA PRO A 163 -4.34 29.27 -24.26
C PRO A 163 -4.34 27.76 -24.46
N ALA A 164 -3.71 27.26 -25.53
CA ALA A 164 -3.62 25.83 -25.80
C ALA A 164 -2.70 25.14 -24.77
N ALA A 165 -1.59 25.79 -24.39
CA ALA A 165 -0.69 25.27 -23.38
C ALA A 165 -1.35 25.26 -21.99
N GLU A 166 -2.16 26.27 -21.67
CA GLU A 166 -2.93 26.30 -20.42
C GLU A 166 -4.02 25.24 -20.37
N SER A 167 -4.73 25.01 -21.48
CA SER A 167 -5.71 23.92 -21.59
C SER A 167 -5.03 22.58 -21.33
N ARG A 168 -3.87 22.36 -21.96
CA ARG A 168 -3.12 21.11 -21.79
C ARG A 168 -2.59 20.94 -20.36
N GLU A 169 -2.14 22.01 -19.71
CA GLU A 169 -1.76 21.98 -18.30
C GLU A 169 -2.92 21.53 -17.41
N ARG A 170 -4.12 22.07 -17.64
CA ARG A 170 -5.33 21.67 -16.88
C ARG A 170 -5.67 20.20 -17.07
N GLU A 171 -5.58 19.69 -18.30
CA GLU A 171 -5.78 18.26 -18.58
C GLU A 171 -4.80 17.38 -17.79
N LEU A 172 -3.51 17.76 -17.77
CA LEU A 172 -2.47 17.04 -17.04
C LEU A 172 -2.69 17.05 -15.53
N PHE A 173 -3.15 18.17 -14.97
CA PHE A 173 -3.53 18.24 -13.56
C PHE A 173 -4.73 17.35 -13.23
N GLN A 174 -5.75 17.32 -14.09
CA GLN A 174 -6.90 16.44 -13.91
C GLN A 174 -6.53 14.98 -14.05
N GLU A 175 -5.63 14.66 -14.97
CA GLU A 175 -5.12 13.31 -15.12
C GLU A 175 -4.38 12.85 -13.86
N PHE A 176 -3.51 13.69 -13.30
CA PHE A 176 -2.84 13.38 -12.04
C PHE A 176 -3.84 13.17 -10.90
N LEU A 177 -4.84 14.06 -10.79
CA LEU A 177 -5.89 13.90 -9.78
C LEU A 177 -6.65 12.59 -9.93
N ASN A 178 -6.89 12.14 -11.17
CA ASN A 178 -7.55 10.86 -11.44
C ASN A 178 -6.66 9.66 -11.12
N ILE A 179 -5.33 9.78 -11.20
CA ILE A 179 -4.40 8.76 -10.68
C ILE A 179 -4.54 8.69 -9.15
N ALA A 180 -4.36 9.82 -8.46
CA ALA A 180 -4.45 9.88 -6.99
C ALA A 180 -5.80 9.36 -6.44
N ARG A 181 -6.92 9.69 -7.11
CA ARG A 181 -8.25 9.17 -6.74
C ARG A 181 -8.37 7.66 -6.91
N ARG A 182 -7.78 7.10 -7.97
CA ARG A 182 -7.81 5.64 -8.22
C ARG A 182 -7.01 4.91 -7.17
N ASP A 183 -5.86 5.45 -6.78
CA ASP A 183 -4.99 4.90 -5.74
C ASP A 183 -5.72 4.91 -4.38
N ALA A 184 -6.24 6.06 -3.95
CA ALA A 184 -7.00 6.16 -2.71
C ALA A 184 -8.22 5.22 -2.68
N ALA A 185 -8.86 5.00 -3.84
CA ALA A 185 -9.97 4.05 -3.97
C ALA A 185 -9.51 2.59 -3.95
N ALA A 186 -8.32 2.27 -4.47
CA ALA A 186 -7.73 0.93 -4.41
C ALA A 186 -7.39 0.56 -2.98
N SER A 187 -6.65 1.42 -2.27
CA SER A 187 -6.31 1.22 -0.86
C SER A 187 -7.57 1.09 0.01
N GLY A 188 -8.62 1.85 -0.32
CA GLY A 188 -9.92 1.73 0.35
C GLY A 188 -10.63 0.39 0.12
N ARG A 189 -10.46 -0.23 -1.06
CA ARG A 189 -10.99 -1.57 -1.37
C ARG A 189 -10.19 -2.65 -0.65
N GLU A 190 -8.86 -2.59 -0.71
CA GLU A 190 -7.94 -3.51 -0.01
C GLU A 190 -8.26 -3.58 1.48
N LEU A 191 -8.33 -2.44 2.17
CA LEU A 191 -8.75 -2.37 3.57
C LEU A 191 -10.15 -2.97 3.84
N GLY A 192 -11.04 -2.91 2.85
CA GLY A 192 -12.36 -3.50 2.91
C GLY A 192 -12.32 -5.04 2.82
N GLU A 193 -11.46 -5.55 1.95
CA GLU A 193 -11.18 -6.97 1.74
C GLU A 193 -10.50 -7.56 2.99
N ASP A 194 -9.44 -6.95 3.53
CA ASP A 194 -8.75 -7.42 4.74
C ASP A 194 -9.71 -7.55 5.94
N ARG A 195 -10.60 -6.56 6.09
CA ARG A 195 -11.62 -6.59 7.15
C ARG A 195 -12.65 -7.69 6.95
N ARG A 196 -12.93 -8.05 5.70
CA ARG A 196 -13.86 -9.11 5.37
C ARG A 196 -13.23 -10.47 5.65
N GLU A 197 -11.98 -10.66 5.25
CA GLU A 197 -11.20 -11.88 5.52
C GLU A 197 -11.12 -12.15 7.02
N LEU A 198 -10.76 -11.15 7.84
CA LEU A 198 -10.75 -11.31 9.30
C LEU A 198 -12.10 -11.69 9.91
N ARG A 199 -13.22 -11.30 9.28
CA ARG A 199 -14.55 -11.70 9.75
C ARG A 199 -14.87 -13.12 9.34
N GLU A 200 -14.40 -13.56 8.19
CA GLU A 200 -14.57 -14.92 7.67
C GLU A 200 -13.73 -15.90 8.51
N ASP A 201 -12.46 -15.60 8.78
CA ASP A 201 -11.58 -16.39 9.66
C ASP A 201 -12.18 -16.59 11.05
N ARG A 202 -12.77 -15.51 11.59
CA ARG A 202 -13.44 -15.56 12.89
C ARG A 202 -14.66 -16.49 12.88
N ARG A 203 -15.39 -16.57 11.76
CA ARG A 203 -16.57 -17.43 11.62
C ARG A 203 -16.18 -18.90 11.46
N GLU A 204 -15.12 -19.17 10.69
CA GLU A 204 -14.64 -20.53 10.47
C GLU A 204 -14.10 -21.16 11.76
N ARG A 205 -13.39 -20.39 12.59
CA ARG A 205 -12.91 -20.82 13.91
C ARG A 205 -14.01 -21.13 14.92
N ILE A 206 -15.21 -20.57 14.79
CA ILE A 206 -16.34 -20.87 15.68
C ILE A 206 -17.01 -22.20 15.29
N LYS A 207 -16.89 -22.60 14.02
CA LYS A 207 -17.52 -23.81 13.48
C LYS A 207 -16.67 -25.07 13.66
N ASN A 208 -15.36 -24.91 13.84
CA ASN A 208 -14.41 -25.99 14.10
C ASN A 208 -14.21 -26.16 15.61
#